data_AF-A0A1G2KQ79-F1
#
_entry.id   AF-A0A1G2KQ79-F1
#
_cell.length_a   1.000
_cell.length_b   1.000
_cell.length_c   1.000
_cell.angle_alpha   90.00
_cell.angle_beta   90.00
_cell.angle_gamma   90.00
#
_symmetry.space_group_name_H-M   'P 1'
#
loop_
_entity.id
_entity.type
_entity.pdbx_description
1 polymer ?
#
loop_
_entity_poly.entity_id
_entity_poly.type
_entity_poly.pdbx_seq_one_letter_code
_entity_poly.pdbx_strand_id
1 'polypeptide(L)'
;MENEIKEHEKVDGKGSLLPAAVLLVLVVGINFWIYTTRLPAEGSAKNDAAGPVPGESVSALEEAVLPSQGVRIPVVWNDLGAKLVSVGAIDGEKFIALYEERGAFTDEYRNLLLGGRTGALVMTKDNAGYLLNLFWVLGLASKNPILDMGEMKDPVYGGPQNFASTGGWTLAKGSAMDHYSRHLFFTLTPEQQALVDTVSRGIFRPCCGNSTHFPDCNHGMAMLGLLELMASQGVSEQEMWRAALAVNSYWFPDTYITIATFMKNKGVEWKDVDPKEILGANYSSAAGYRNIASQVVQPTQRHGGSGGCGVSAGQAPVAQQKQGGCGI
;
A
#
# COMPACT_ATOMS: atom_id res chain seq x y z
N MET A 1 -72.77 -8.34 -25.59
CA MET A 1 -71.89 -8.10 -24.44
C MET A 1 -71.53 -6.63 -24.48
N GLU A 2 -72.48 -5.73 -24.20
CA GLU A 2 -72.85 -5.24 -22.85
C GLU A 2 -71.61 -4.77 -22.07
N ASN A 3 -71.48 -3.54 -21.56
CA ASN A 3 -72.44 -2.45 -21.39
C ASN A 3 -71.70 -1.11 -21.22
N GLU A 4 -72.32 -0.08 -21.80
CA GLU A 4 -72.54 1.30 -21.32
C GLU A 4 -71.45 2.11 -20.60
N ILE A 5 -71.10 3.20 -21.29
CA ILE A 5 -70.65 4.51 -20.75
C ILE A 5 -71.89 5.28 -20.27
N LYS A 6 -71.84 5.98 -19.13
CA LYS A 6 -72.51 7.26 -18.76
C LYS A 6 -71.99 7.68 -17.36
N GLU A 7 -71.86 8.93 -16.91
CA GLU A 7 -72.00 10.31 -17.41
C GLU A 7 -71.40 11.27 -16.33
N HIS A 8 -70.99 12.46 -16.79
CA HIS A 8 -71.00 13.81 -16.18
C HIS A 8 -70.72 14.09 -14.69
N GLU A 9 -69.78 15.03 -14.42
CA GLU A 9 -70.03 16.40 -13.86
C GLU A 9 -68.72 17.24 -13.89
N LYS A 10 -68.57 18.23 -14.78
CA LYS A 10 -68.73 19.70 -14.60
C LYS A 10 -67.83 20.37 -13.54
N VAL A 11 -66.84 21.16 -13.99
CA VAL A 11 -66.22 22.26 -13.21
C VAL A 11 -66.21 23.52 -14.08
N ASP A 12 -66.92 24.55 -13.61
CA ASP A 12 -67.00 25.93 -14.13
C ASP A 12 -65.70 26.69 -13.86
N GLY A 13 -65.12 27.41 -14.84
CA GLY A 13 -65.23 28.88 -14.98
C GLY A 13 -63.82 29.53 -15.00
N LYS A 14 -63.26 29.88 -16.18
CA LYS A 14 -63.23 31.22 -16.85
C LYS A 14 -62.68 32.35 -15.96
N GLY A 15 -61.75 33.22 -16.36
CA GLY A 15 -61.07 33.56 -17.63
C GLY A 15 -59.86 34.47 -17.29
N SER A 16 -58.80 34.68 -18.08
CA SER A 16 -58.63 35.03 -19.50
C SER A 16 -58.10 36.48 -19.64
N LEU A 17 -57.14 36.63 -20.58
CA LEU A 17 -56.78 37.82 -21.40
C LEU A 17 -55.48 38.60 -21.09
N LEU A 18 -54.44 38.25 -21.89
CA LEU A 18 -53.35 39.07 -22.48
C LEU A 18 -53.91 40.30 -23.26
N PRO A 19 -53.13 41.32 -23.77
CA PRO A 19 -51.84 41.17 -24.49
C PRO A 19 -50.83 42.35 -24.61
N ALA A 20 -49.66 42.01 -25.21
CA ALA A 20 -48.83 42.73 -26.23
C ALA A 20 -48.30 44.17 -25.99
N ALA A 21 -46.97 44.40 -25.90
CA ALA A 21 -45.95 44.60 -26.97
C ALA A 21 -45.74 46.11 -27.33
N VAL A 22 -44.52 46.68 -27.50
CA VAL A 22 -43.68 46.71 -28.72
C VAL A 22 -42.55 47.81 -28.61
N LEU A 23 -41.37 47.55 -29.22
CA LEU A 23 -40.29 48.42 -29.82
C LEU A 23 -39.31 49.34 -29.03
N LEU A 24 -38.05 48.87 -28.91
CA LEU A 24 -36.80 49.30 -29.60
C LEU A 24 -36.66 50.73 -30.20
N VAL A 25 -35.65 51.51 -29.75
CA VAL A 25 -34.80 52.42 -30.58
C VAL A 25 -33.38 52.52 -30.00
N LEU A 26 -32.38 52.31 -30.87
CA LEU A 26 -30.94 52.55 -30.68
C LEU A 26 -30.56 53.96 -31.17
N VAL A 27 -29.69 54.68 -30.45
CA VAL A 27 -28.79 55.71 -31.03
C VAL A 27 -27.41 55.63 -30.39
N VAL A 28 -26.40 55.48 -31.25
CA VAL A 28 -24.96 55.53 -31.00
C VAL A 28 -24.47 56.98 -31.13
N GLY A 29 -23.53 57.40 -30.27
CA GLY A 29 -22.78 58.65 -30.43
C GLY A 29 -21.48 58.61 -29.64
N ILE A 30 -20.37 58.35 -30.33
CA ILE A 30 -18.99 58.24 -29.81
C ILE A 30 -18.31 59.62 -29.87
N ASN A 31 -17.45 59.90 -28.88
CA ASN A 31 -16.14 60.59 -28.96
C ASN A 31 -15.99 61.83 -28.06
N PHE A 32 -15.19 61.68 -27.00
CA PHE A 32 -14.09 62.62 -26.82
C PHE A 32 -12.86 61.88 -26.27
N TRP A 33 -11.78 61.91 -27.04
CA TRP A 33 -10.48 61.33 -26.75
C TRP A 33 -9.50 62.49 -26.59
N ILE A 34 -8.87 62.64 -25.41
CA ILE A 34 -7.60 63.35 -25.28
C ILE A 34 -6.66 62.53 -24.37
N TYR A 35 -5.48 62.27 -24.92
CA TYR A 35 -4.29 61.61 -24.35
C TYR A 35 -3.65 62.48 -23.24
N THR A 36 -2.98 61.95 -22.21
CA THR A 36 -1.56 61.56 -22.30
C THR A 36 -1.05 60.86 -21.00
N THR A 37 -0.56 59.63 -21.19
CA THR A 37 0.64 58.97 -20.61
C THR A 37 0.91 58.85 -19.08
N ARG A 38 0.83 57.57 -18.63
CA ARG A 38 1.74 56.75 -17.77
C ARG A 38 1.45 56.58 -16.26
N LEU A 39 0.90 55.39 -15.97
CA LEU A 39 0.65 54.58 -14.74
C LEU A 39 1.93 54.00 -14.08
N PRO A 40 1.91 53.25 -12.94
CA PRO A 40 0.79 52.60 -12.19
C PRO A 40 0.70 52.99 -10.69
N ALA A 41 -0.44 53.01 -9.98
CA ALA A 41 -1.49 52.02 -9.67
C ALA A 41 -1.06 50.90 -8.69
N GLU A 42 -1.46 51.04 -7.42
CA GLU A 42 -1.82 49.92 -6.55
C GLU A 42 -2.94 50.34 -5.59
N GLY A 43 -4.02 49.56 -5.58
CA GLY A 43 -5.19 49.79 -4.77
C GLY A 43 -5.80 48.47 -4.32
N SER A 44 -6.43 48.57 -3.14
CA SER A 44 -7.58 47.82 -2.63
C SER A 44 -7.41 46.37 -2.21
N ALA A 45 -7.67 46.19 -0.91
CA ALA A 45 -7.99 44.99 -0.17
C ALA A 45 -8.95 44.01 -0.88
N LYS A 46 -8.70 42.71 -0.67
CA LYS A 46 -9.70 41.63 -0.73
C LYS A 46 -9.41 40.59 0.34
N ASN A 47 -10.51 40.08 0.91
CA ASN A 47 -10.58 39.02 1.90
C ASN A 47 -10.09 37.68 1.34
N ASP A 48 -9.16 37.02 2.03
CA ASP A 48 -8.83 35.62 1.79
C ASP A 48 -9.45 34.75 2.89
N ALA A 49 -10.62 34.19 2.58
CA ALA A 49 -11.04 32.92 3.14
C ALA A 49 -10.34 31.83 2.31
N ALA A 50 -9.24 31.30 2.83
CA ALA A 50 -8.53 30.18 2.21
C ALA A 50 -9.37 28.90 2.38
N GLY A 51 -10.00 28.47 1.28
CA GLY A 51 -10.45 27.09 1.13
C GLY A 51 -9.23 26.16 0.95
N PRO A 52 -9.34 24.85 1.25
CA PRO A 52 -8.20 23.94 1.17
C PRO A 52 -7.74 23.82 -0.28
N VAL A 53 -6.45 24.06 -0.51
CA VAL A 53 -5.79 23.79 -1.79
C VAL A 53 -5.73 22.27 -1.96
N PRO A 54 -6.36 21.66 -2.98
CA PRO A 54 -6.51 20.20 -3.08
C PRO A 54 -5.21 19.39 -3.27
N GLY A 55 -4.04 20.04 -3.35
CA GLY A 55 -2.74 19.39 -3.56
C GLY A 55 -1.81 19.38 -2.34
N GLU A 56 -2.02 20.25 -1.36
CA GLU A 56 -1.12 20.39 -0.19
C GLU A 56 -1.44 19.34 0.89
N SER A 57 -2.69 18.87 0.92
CA SER A 57 -3.17 17.89 1.90
C SER A 57 -2.81 16.43 1.56
N VAL A 58 -2.53 16.14 0.28
CA VAL A 58 -2.16 14.79 -0.20
C VAL A 58 -0.68 14.51 0.05
N SER A 59 0.22 15.47 -0.25
CA SER A 59 1.66 15.26 0.00
C SER A 59 2.00 15.16 1.49
N ALA A 60 1.31 15.91 2.36
CA ALA A 60 1.49 15.80 3.81
C ALA A 60 0.98 14.45 4.36
N LEU A 61 -0.09 13.90 3.78
CA LEU A 61 -0.60 12.58 4.14
C LEU A 61 0.36 11.47 3.67
N GLU A 62 0.85 11.58 2.45
CA GLU A 62 1.87 10.66 1.92
C GLU A 62 3.13 10.66 2.77
N GLU A 63 3.62 11.82 3.20
CA GLU A 63 4.79 11.91 4.08
C GLU A 63 4.51 11.33 5.48
N ALA A 64 3.28 11.43 5.99
CA ALA A 64 2.90 10.82 7.26
C ALA A 64 2.88 9.28 7.18
N VAL A 65 2.43 8.71 6.06
CA VAL A 65 2.35 7.26 5.83
C VAL A 65 3.70 6.67 5.41
N LEU A 66 4.42 7.39 4.55
CA LEU A 66 5.67 6.97 3.93
C LEU A 66 6.73 8.07 4.07
N PRO A 67 7.25 8.30 5.28
CA PRO A 67 8.30 9.28 5.50
C PRO A 67 9.43 9.13 4.49
N SER A 68 9.77 10.23 3.81
CA SER A 68 10.82 10.29 2.81
C SER A 68 12.20 9.92 3.37
N GLN A 69 12.44 10.25 4.65
CA GLN A 69 13.65 9.89 5.39
C GLN A 69 13.70 8.42 5.84
N GLY A 70 12.61 7.66 5.62
CA GLY A 70 12.49 6.29 6.08
C GLY A 70 11.99 6.16 7.51
N VAL A 71 11.83 4.90 7.93
CA VAL A 71 11.42 4.52 9.28
C VAL A 71 12.45 3.56 9.88
N ARG A 72 12.77 3.76 11.16
CA ARG A 72 13.62 2.82 11.91
C ARG A 72 12.81 1.60 12.30
N ILE A 73 13.27 0.42 11.92
CA ILE A 73 12.70 -0.86 12.39
C ILE A 73 13.38 -1.19 13.74
N PRO A 74 12.64 -1.64 14.77
CA PRO A 74 13.19 -1.90 16.10
C PRO A 74 13.97 -3.24 16.17
N VAL A 75 14.86 -3.48 15.21
CA VAL A 75 15.74 -4.66 15.17
C VAL A 75 17.15 -4.27 14.79
N VAL A 76 18.10 -5.11 15.23
CA VAL A 76 19.49 -5.10 14.76
C VAL A 76 19.71 -6.31 13.86
N TRP A 77 20.23 -6.09 12.65
CA TRP A 77 20.42 -7.15 11.66
C TRP A 77 21.70 -7.98 11.88
N ASN A 78 22.74 -7.37 12.47
CA ASN A 78 24.06 -7.97 12.70
C ASN A 78 24.62 -8.72 11.47
N ASP A 79 24.83 -10.03 11.61
CA ASP A 79 25.44 -10.95 10.65
C ASP A 79 24.43 -11.93 10.03
N LEU A 80 23.12 -11.65 10.14
CA LEU A 80 22.06 -12.56 9.66
C LEU A 80 22.17 -12.86 8.17
N GLY A 81 22.48 -11.87 7.33
CA GLY A 81 22.71 -12.09 5.90
C GLY A 81 23.84 -13.09 5.66
N ALA A 82 24.98 -12.91 6.35
CA ALA A 82 26.13 -13.81 6.22
C ALA A 82 25.79 -15.23 6.68
N LYS A 83 24.99 -15.37 7.75
CA LYS A 83 24.49 -16.67 8.23
C LYS A 83 23.57 -17.33 7.21
N LEU A 84 22.62 -16.59 6.63
CA LEU A 84 21.72 -17.08 5.58
C LEU A 84 22.49 -17.57 4.34
N VAL A 85 23.54 -16.85 3.94
CA VAL A 85 24.45 -17.26 2.85
C VAL A 85 25.23 -18.51 3.24
N SER A 86 25.74 -18.57 4.47
CA SER A 86 26.60 -19.68 4.94
C SER A 86 25.88 -21.04 4.93
N VAL A 87 24.58 -21.06 5.21
CA VAL A 87 23.77 -22.28 5.22
C VAL A 87 23.14 -22.61 3.87
N GLY A 88 23.37 -21.76 2.86
CA GLY A 88 22.84 -21.92 1.51
C GLY A 88 21.39 -21.45 1.30
N ALA A 89 20.72 -20.94 2.35
CA ALA A 89 19.38 -20.37 2.22
C ALA A 89 19.36 -19.20 1.22
N ILE A 90 20.47 -18.45 1.15
CA ILE A 90 20.80 -17.54 0.06
C ILE A 90 22.03 -18.06 -0.69
N ASP A 91 21.90 -18.21 -2.00
CA ASP A 91 23.01 -18.27 -2.93
C ASP A 91 23.53 -16.85 -3.17
N GLY A 92 24.57 -16.47 -2.42
CA GLY A 92 25.08 -15.11 -2.39
C GLY A 92 25.46 -14.57 -3.77
N GLU A 93 26.01 -15.40 -4.65
CA GLU A 93 26.40 -14.97 -6.01
C GLU A 93 25.17 -14.64 -6.86
N LYS A 94 24.15 -15.51 -6.86
CA LYS A 94 22.89 -15.24 -7.57
C LYS A 94 22.16 -14.02 -7.01
N PHE A 95 22.16 -13.88 -5.68
CA PHE A 95 21.50 -12.77 -5.02
C PHE A 95 22.17 -11.43 -5.38
N ILE A 96 23.51 -11.38 -5.41
CA ILE A 96 24.26 -10.20 -5.84
C ILE A 96 23.96 -9.88 -7.32
N ALA A 97 24.07 -10.88 -8.19
CA ALA A 97 23.84 -10.70 -9.63
C ALA A 97 22.45 -10.12 -9.93
N LEU A 98 21.40 -10.58 -9.24
CA LEU A 98 20.04 -10.05 -9.37
C LEU A 98 19.96 -8.53 -9.17
N TYR A 99 20.67 -7.99 -8.18
CA TYR A 99 20.62 -6.56 -7.86
C TYR A 99 21.63 -5.74 -8.68
N GLU A 100 22.75 -6.34 -9.09
CA GLU A 100 23.70 -5.72 -10.02
C GLU A 100 23.07 -5.51 -11.40
N GLU A 101 22.33 -6.50 -11.93
CA GLU A 101 21.58 -6.39 -13.18
C GLU A 101 20.54 -5.26 -13.17
N ARG A 102 20.05 -4.90 -11.97
CA ARG A 102 19.08 -3.82 -11.75
C ARG A 102 19.76 -2.47 -11.47
N GLY A 103 21.09 -2.41 -11.44
CA GLY A 103 21.86 -1.22 -11.08
C GLY A 103 21.67 -0.77 -9.62
N ALA A 104 21.30 -1.69 -8.73
CA ALA A 104 20.81 -1.38 -7.39
C ALA A 104 21.63 -2.00 -6.25
N PHE A 105 22.76 -2.67 -6.52
CA PHE A 105 23.56 -3.31 -5.47
C PHE A 105 24.51 -2.31 -4.78
N THR A 106 23.99 -1.64 -3.76
CA THR A 106 24.71 -0.62 -2.97
C THR A 106 25.64 -1.23 -1.91
N ASP A 107 26.51 -0.40 -1.31
CA ASP A 107 27.32 -0.80 -0.17
C ASP A 107 26.48 -1.20 1.06
N GLU A 108 25.31 -0.56 1.24
CA GLU A 108 24.34 -0.96 2.26
C GLU A 108 23.88 -2.40 2.02
N TYR A 109 23.49 -2.74 0.79
CA TYR A 109 23.02 -4.09 0.45
C TYR A 109 24.14 -5.12 0.62
N ARG A 110 25.35 -4.79 0.19
CA ARG A 110 26.53 -5.62 0.43
C ARG A 110 26.74 -5.87 1.92
N ASN A 111 26.63 -4.84 2.76
CA ASN A 111 26.82 -4.96 4.20
C ASN A 111 25.68 -5.74 4.88
N LEU A 112 24.43 -5.60 4.43
CA LEU A 112 23.31 -6.40 4.91
C LEU A 112 23.45 -7.88 4.54
N LEU A 113 23.97 -8.18 3.36
CA LEU A 113 24.13 -9.55 2.88
C LEU A 113 25.37 -10.26 3.45
N LEU A 114 26.51 -9.56 3.52
CA LEU A 114 27.81 -10.18 3.79
C LEU A 114 28.52 -9.61 5.03
N GLY A 115 28.02 -8.51 5.59
CA GLY A 115 28.62 -7.85 6.74
C GLY A 115 28.38 -8.60 8.06
N GLY A 116 29.25 -8.35 9.04
CA GLY A 116 29.17 -8.97 10.38
C GLY A 116 28.60 -8.07 11.47
N ARG A 117 28.45 -6.76 11.21
CA ARG A 117 27.93 -5.77 12.16
C ARG A 117 27.19 -4.68 11.40
N THR A 118 25.89 -4.85 11.29
CA THR A 118 24.99 -3.82 10.77
C THR A 118 24.36 -3.07 11.95
N GLY A 119 24.12 -1.78 11.76
CA GLY A 119 23.43 -0.94 12.74
C GLY A 119 21.94 -1.23 12.78
N ALA A 120 21.18 -0.27 13.32
CA ALA A 120 19.72 -0.34 13.21
C ALA A 120 19.28 -0.28 11.75
N LEU A 121 18.25 -1.05 11.41
CA LEU A 121 17.67 -1.04 10.08
C LEU A 121 16.77 0.19 9.90
N VAL A 122 16.98 0.90 8.81
CA VAL A 122 16.08 1.96 8.35
C VAL A 122 15.47 1.51 7.03
N MET A 123 14.14 1.44 6.97
CA MET A 123 13.42 1.14 5.74
C MET A 123 13.04 2.44 5.04
N THR A 124 13.43 2.55 3.79
CA THR A 124 13.12 3.65 2.87
C THR A 124 12.38 3.11 1.65
N LYS A 125 11.87 3.99 0.79
CA LYS A 125 11.27 3.58 -0.48
C LYS A 125 12.27 2.83 -1.37
N ASP A 126 13.55 3.18 -1.31
CA ASP A 126 14.60 2.61 -2.15
C ASP A 126 14.98 1.18 -1.73
N ASN A 127 15.02 0.90 -0.41
CA ASN A 127 15.45 -0.39 0.12
C ASN A 127 14.32 -1.34 0.55
N ALA A 128 13.05 -0.90 0.54
CA ALA A 128 11.92 -1.70 1.00
C ALA A 128 11.84 -3.09 0.33
N GLY A 129 12.08 -3.16 -0.98
CA GLY A 129 12.07 -4.42 -1.73
C GLY A 129 13.29 -5.31 -1.45
N TYR A 130 14.44 -4.72 -1.11
CA TYR A 130 15.62 -5.47 -0.70
C TYR A 130 15.43 -6.10 0.68
N LEU A 131 14.95 -5.30 1.63
CA LEU A 131 14.62 -5.77 2.98
C LEU A 131 13.51 -6.82 2.96
N LEU A 132 12.50 -6.68 2.08
CA LEU A 132 11.49 -7.72 1.86
C LEU A 132 12.14 -9.06 1.55
N ASN A 133 13.08 -9.12 0.62
CA ASN A 133 13.71 -10.36 0.21
C ASN A 133 14.60 -10.97 1.30
N LEU A 134 15.31 -10.14 2.08
CA LEU A 134 16.08 -10.60 3.23
C LEU A 134 15.18 -11.16 4.34
N PHE A 135 14.09 -10.47 4.67
CA PHE A 135 13.14 -10.97 5.67
C PHE A 135 12.38 -12.19 5.17
N TRP A 136 12.08 -12.26 3.87
CA TRP A 136 11.42 -13.42 3.26
C TRP A 136 12.25 -14.68 3.49
N VAL A 137 13.52 -14.68 3.07
CA VAL A 137 14.37 -15.85 3.26
C VAL A 137 14.65 -16.12 4.74
N LEU A 138 14.72 -15.08 5.58
CA LEU A 138 14.83 -15.26 7.03
C LEU A 138 13.62 -16.03 7.57
N GLY A 139 12.39 -15.61 7.26
CA GLY A 139 11.19 -16.31 7.71
C GLY A 139 11.06 -17.71 7.13
N LEU A 140 11.45 -17.90 5.86
CA LEU A 140 11.44 -19.22 5.21
C LEU A 140 12.39 -20.20 5.90
N ALA A 141 13.61 -19.74 6.19
CA ALA A 141 14.71 -20.59 6.59
C ALA A 141 14.78 -20.82 8.11
N SER A 142 14.24 -19.88 8.90
CA SER A 142 14.19 -19.98 10.36
C SER A 142 13.28 -21.10 10.81
N LYS A 143 13.74 -21.90 11.78
CA LYS A 143 12.93 -22.95 12.41
C LYS A 143 11.75 -22.31 13.13
N ASN A 144 10.52 -22.63 12.73
CA ASN A 144 9.32 -22.12 13.39
C ASN A 144 8.15 -23.13 13.38
N PRO A 145 7.48 -23.36 14.52
CA PRO A 145 6.29 -24.23 14.59
C PRO A 145 5.13 -23.79 13.69
N ILE A 146 5.00 -22.49 13.37
CA ILE A 146 4.00 -21.97 12.42
C ILE A 146 4.18 -22.61 11.05
N LEU A 147 5.42 -22.83 10.62
CA LEU A 147 5.72 -23.47 9.33
C LEU A 147 5.67 -25.00 9.42
N ASP A 148 6.00 -25.58 10.58
CA ASP A 148 6.01 -27.04 10.75
C ASP A 148 4.61 -27.65 10.94
N MET A 149 3.69 -26.88 11.53
CA MET A 149 2.38 -27.35 11.99
C MET A 149 1.21 -26.44 11.59
N GLY A 150 1.47 -25.26 11.02
CA GLY A 150 0.43 -24.30 10.63
C GLY A 150 -0.20 -24.57 9.27
N GLU A 151 -0.87 -23.55 8.74
CA GLU A 151 -1.80 -23.62 7.61
C GLU A 151 -1.12 -24.12 6.31
N MET A 152 0.15 -23.78 6.09
CA MET A 152 0.90 -24.25 4.91
C MET A 152 1.09 -25.77 4.87
N LYS A 153 0.89 -26.47 5.99
CA LYS A 153 0.99 -27.93 6.10
C LYS A 153 -0.35 -28.63 5.96
N ASP A 154 -1.45 -27.89 5.82
CA ASP A 154 -2.77 -28.49 5.59
C ASP A 154 -2.74 -29.33 4.30
N PRO A 155 -3.12 -30.63 4.35
CA PRO A 155 -3.15 -31.51 3.20
C PRO A 155 -3.95 -30.98 2.02
N VAL A 156 -4.94 -30.10 2.25
CA VAL A 156 -5.75 -29.50 1.18
C VAL A 156 -4.90 -28.71 0.16
N TYR A 157 -3.73 -28.21 0.57
CA TYR A 157 -2.84 -27.43 -0.29
C TYR A 157 -1.75 -28.28 -0.98
N GLY A 158 -1.71 -29.60 -0.74
CA GLY A 158 -0.73 -30.49 -1.39
C GLY A 158 0.72 -30.28 -0.93
N GLY A 159 0.92 -29.56 0.18
CA GLY A 159 2.22 -29.34 0.82
C GLY A 159 2.78 -27.92 0.68
N PRO A 160 3.72 -27.55 1.57
CA PRO A 160 4.22 -26.18 1.71
C PRO A 160 5.03 -25.71 0.49
N GLN A 161 5.51 -26.62 -0.36
CA GLN A 161 6.32 -26.30 -1.55
C GLN A 161 5.54 -25.62 -2.68
N ASN A 162 4.20 -25.66 -2.64
CA ASN A 162 3.35 -25.14 -3.72
C ASN A 162 2.99 -23.66 -3.54
N PHE A 163 3.40 -23.03 -2.44
CA PHE A 163 3.10 -21.64 -2.14
C PHE A 163 4.09 -20.69 -2.79
N ALA A 164 3.65 -19.44 -3.05
CA ALA A 164 4.53 -18.42 -3.61
C ALA A 164 5.71 -18.10 -2.68
N SER A 165 5.52 -18.21 -1.36
CA SER A 165 6.58 -18.02 -0.38
C SER A 165 7.69 -19.08 -0.43
N THR A 166 7.46 -20.26 -1.01
CA THR A 166 8.46 -21.33 -1.09
C THR A 166 8.88 -21.60 -2.52
N GLY A 167 7.92 -21.92 -3.39
CA GLY A 167 8.15 -22.16 -4.82
C GLY A 167 8.66 -20.93 -5.58
N GLY A 168 8.39 -19.73 -5.08
CA GLY A 168 8.91 -18.48 -5.63
C GLY A 168 10.33 -18.12 -5.18
N TRP A 169 10.92 -18.85 -4.22
CA TRP A 169 12.29 -18.61 -3.77
C TRP A 169 13.29 -19.48 -4.54
N THR A 170 13.87 -18.90 -5.59
CA THR A 170 14.78 -19.59 -6.52
C THR A 170 16.27 -19.32 -6.24
N LEU A 171 16.55 -18.49 -5.22
CA LEU A 171 17.89 -18.00 -4.88
C LEU A 171 18.56 -18.80 -3.78
N ALA A 172 18.18 -20.05 -3.55
CA ALA A 172 18.86 -20.93 -2.61
C ALA A 172 19.97 -21.76 -3.31
N LYS A 173 20.90 -22.27 -2.52
CA LYS A 173 21.77 -23.39 -2.91
C LYS A 173 20.99 -24.69 -2.71
N GLY A 174 20.45 -25.23 -3.80
CA GLY A 174 19.48 -26.32 -3.74
C GLY A 174 18.07 -25.77 -3.93
N SER A 175 17.08 -26.39 -3.30
CA SER A 175 15.69 -25.94 -3.31
C SER A 175 15.37 -25.12 -2.07
N ALA A 176 14.34 -24.27 -2.15
CA ALA A 176 13.80 -23.59 -0.96
C ALA A 176 13.40 -24.58 0.16
N MET A 177 12.88 -25.75 -0.23
CA MET A 177 12.46 -26.79 0.71
C MET A 177 13.61 -27.45 1.46
N ASP A 178 14.85 -27.37 0.96
CA ASP A 178 16.02 -27.84 1.70
C ASP A 178 16.31 -26.97 2.94
N HIS A 179 15.73 -25.76 2.99
CA HIS A 179 15.93 -24.79 4.06
C HIS A 179 14.65 -24.44 4.82
N TYR A 180 13.47 -24.80 4.31
CA TYR A 180 12.17 -24.50 4.92
C TYR A 180 12.09 -24.95 6.38
N SER A 181 11.89 -24.00 7.30
CA SER A 181 11.77 -24.24 8.75
C SER A 181 12.87 -25.16 9.31
N ARG A 182 14.13 -24.85 9.01
CA ARG A 182 15.25 -25.75 9.30
C ARG A 182 16.32 -25.18 10.22
N HIS A 183 16.65 -23.90 10.07
CA HIS A 183 17.86 -23.34 10.65
C HIS A 183 17.56 -22.53 11.92
N LEU A 184 18.47 -22.59 12.90
CA LEU A 184 18.36 -21.86 14.15
C LEU A 184 19.21 -20.59 14.09
N PHE A 185 18.69 -19.52 13.47
CA PHE A 185 19.37 -18.22 13.45
C PHE A 185 19.24 -17.45 14.77
N PHE A 186 18.14 -17.69 15.47
CA PHE A 186 17.85 -17.24 16.82
C PHE A 186 16.97 -18.29 17.52
N THR A 187 16.85 -18.19 18.84
CA THR A 187 16.00 -19.08 19.65
C THR A 187 14.93 -18.24 20.33
N LEU A 188 13.67 -18.59 20.10
CA LEU A 188 12.54 -17.98 20.77
C LEU A 188 12.20 -18.78 22.03
N THR A 189 12.01 -18.07 23.14
CA THR A 189 11.33 -18.62 24.32
C THR A 189 9.87 -18.96 24.00
N PRO A 190 9.21 -19.81 24.79
CA PRO A 190 7.78 -20.10 24.62
C PRO A 190 6.92 -18.82 24.58
N GLU A 191 7.23 -17.83 25.41
CA GLU A 191 6.53 -16.56 25.48
C GLU A 191 6.75 -15.73 24.21
N GLN A 192 7.99 -15.67 23.71
CA GLN A 192 8.31 -14.99 22.44
C GLN A 192 7.62 -15.67 21.25
N GLN A 193 7.59 -17.01 21.21
CA GLN A 193 6.91 -17.74 20.15
C GLN A 193 5.39 -17.53 20.21
N ALA A 194 4.79 -17.51 21.40
CA ALA A 194 3.36 -17.22 21.57
C ALA A 194 3.01 -15.79 21.14
N LEU A 195 3.94 -14.85 21.36
CA LEU A 195 3.80 -13.48 20.86
C LEU A 195 3.82 -13.43 19.32
N VAL A 196 4.75 -14.15 18.67
CA VAL A 196 4.79 -14.26 17.20
C VAL A 196 3.51 -14.89 16.65
N ASP A 197 3.02 -15.98 17.27
CA ASP A 197 1.74 -16.62 16.89
C ASP A 197 0.58 -15.61 16.98
N THR A 198 0.46 -14.92 18.11
CA THR A 198 -0.62 -13.94 18.35
C THR A 198 -0.59 -12.78 17.35
N VAL A 199 0.58 -12.17 17.15
CA VAL A 199 0.72 -11.00 16.29
C VAL A 199 0.54 -11.36 14.82
N SER A 200 1.14 -12.48 14.38
CA SER A 200 1.06 -12.91 12.98
C SER A 200 -0.40 -13.19 12.54
N ARG A 201 -1.29 -13.65 13.43
CA ARG A 201 -2.71 -13.86 13.12
C ARG A 201 -3.48 -12.58 12.80
N GLY A 202 -3.03 -11.44 13.32
CA GLY A 202 -3.72 -10.16 13.12
C GLY A 202 -3.20 -9.31 11.96
N ILE A 203 -2.12 -9.73 11.28
CA ILE A 203 -1.50 -8.95 10.21
C ILE A 203 -1.89 -9.49 8.84
N PHE A 204 -2.66 -8.72 8.08
CA PHE A 204 -3.11 -9.04 6.72
C PHE A 204 -2.36 -8.22 5.67
N ARG A 205 -2.50 -8.62 4.39
CA ARG A 205 -1.98 -7.90 3.22
C ARG A 205 -3.04 -7.78 2.14
N PRO A 206 -3.03 -6.71 1.34
CA PRO A 206 -4.14 -6.37 0.45
C PRO A 206 -4.29 -7.30 -0.75
N CYS A 207 -3.38 -8.25 -0.94
CA CYS A 207 -3.39 -9.21 -2.05
C CYS A 207 -4.24 -10.47 -1.80
N CYS A 208 -4.48 -10.86 -0.54
CA CYS A 208 -5.23 -12.08 -0.22
C CYS A 208 -6.06 -11.96 1.09
N GLY A 209 -6.76 -13.02 1.47
CA GLY A 209 -7.54 -13.10 2.71
C GLY A 209 -6.79 -13.72 3.89
N ASN A 210 -5.53 -14.09 3.70
CA ASN A 210 -4.73 -14.81 4.68
C ASN A 210 -3.95 -13.84 5.58
N SER A 211 -3.83 -14.18 6.86
CA SER A 211 -3.00 -13.43 7.80
C SER A 211 -1.53 -13.84 7.70
N THR A 212 -0.68 -13.26 8.53
CA THR A 212 0.74 -13.61 8.62
C THR A 212 1.04 -14.93 9.27
N HIS A 213 0.09 -15.45 10.02
CA HIS A 213 0.15 -16.82 10.49
C HIS A 213 0.07 -17.84 9.34
N PHE A 214 -0.52 -17.46 8.20
CA PHE A 214 -0.47 -18.23 6.95
C PHE A 214 0.46 -17.54 5.93
N PRO A 215 1.78 -17.76 5.98
CA PRO A 215 2.76 -17.08 5.13
C PRO A 215 2.86 -17.72 3.74
N ASP A 216 1.77 -17.72 2.99
CA ASP A 216 1.62 -18.27 1.64
C ASP A 216 2.33 -17.48 0.52
N CYS A 217 2.67 -16.22 0.77
CA CYS A 217 3.37 -15.33 -0.16
C CYS A 217 4.67 -14.76 0.41
N ASN A 218 5.50 -14.17 -0.46
CA ASN A 218 6.77 -13.53 -0.10
C ASN A 218 6.61 -12.46 0.98
N HIS A 219 5.65 -11.55 0.84
CA HIS A 219 5.34 -10.51 1.84
C HIS A 219 5.01 -11.14 3.18
N GLY A 220 4.38 -12.30 3.15
CA GLY A 220 3.95 -12.95 4.34
C GLY A 220 5.01 -13.68 5.12
N MET A 221 5.80 -14.43 4.38
CA MET A 221 6.99 -15.04 4.93
C MET A 221 7.98 -13.97 5.41
N ALA A 222 8.07 -12.82 4.71
CA ALA A 222 8.88 -11.69 5.12
C ALA A 222 8.39 -11.07 6.44
N MET A 223 7.09 -10.81 6.56
CA MET A 223 6.54 -10.30 7.81
C MET A 223 6.78 -11.30 8.95
N LEU A 224 6.58 -12.61 8.72
CA LEU A 224 6.87 -13.63 9.73
C LEU A 224 8.34 -13.58 10.19
N GLY A 225 9.30 -13.55 9.26
CA GLY A 225 10.72 -13.45 9.60
C GLY A 225 11.08 -12.18 10.37
N LEU A 226 10.43 -11.06 10.08
CA LEU A 226 10.59 -9.82 10.86
C LEU A 226 10.00 -9.96 12.28
N LEU A 227 8.81 -10.54 12.43
CA LEU A 227 8.18 -10.76 13.75
C LEU A 227 9.03 -11.67 14.62
N GLU A 228 9.56 -12.75 14.06
CA GLU A 228 10.48 -13.65 14.74
C GLU A 228 11.74 -12.93 15.23
N LEU A 229 12.36 -12.14 14.35
CA LEU A 229 13.54 -11.35 14.71
C LEU A 229 13.24 -10.35 15.83
N MET A 230 12.14 -9.61 15.73
CA MET A 230 11.69 -8.68 16.77
C MET A 230 11.47 -9.39 18.11
N ALA A 231 10.75 -10.51 18.10
CA ALA A 231 10.49 -11.29 19.31
C ALA A 231 11.79 -11.79 19.93
N SER A 232 12.73 -12.31 19.13
CA SER A 232 14.04 -12.78 19.60
C SER A 232 14.86 -11.69 20.30
N GLN A 233 14.64 -10.43 19.94
CA GLN A 233 15.31 -9.25 20.50
C GLN A 233 14.52 -8.58 21.63
N GLY A 234 13.41 -9.17 22.05
CA GLY A 234 12.59 -8.69 23.18
C GLY A 234 11.75 -7.45 22.85
N VAL A 235 11.47 -7.19 21.57
CA VAL A 235 10.57 -6.11 21.14
C VAL A 235 9.16 -6.37 21.67
N SER A 236 8.52 -5.32 22.19
CA SER A 236 7.17 -5.43 22.77
C SER A 236 6.08 -5.66 21.73
N GLU A 237 4.95 -6.27 22.11
CA GLU A 237 3.80 -6.46 21.21
C GLU A 237 3.38 -5.15 20.52
N GLN A 238 3.29 -4.06 21.29
CA GLN A 238 2.90 -2.75 20.77
C GLN A 238 3.88 -2.26 19.68
N GLU A 239 5.18 -2.45 19.88
CA GLU A 239 6.18 -2.08 18.87
C GLU A 239 6.15 -3.00 17.66
N MET A 240 5.83 -4.29 17.82
CA MET A 240 5.64 -5.21 16.70
C MET A 240 4.49 -4.75 15.79
N TRP A 241 3.35 -4.34 16.38
CA TRP A 241 2.23 -3.80 15.60
C TRP A 241 2.61 -2.51 14.86
N ARG A 242 3.32 -1.58 15.52
CA ARG A 242 3.78 -0.33 14.89
C ARG A 242 4.79 -0.59 13.76
N ALA A 243 5.76 -1.47 14.00
CA ALA A 243 6.76 -1.84 13.01
C ALA A 243 6.12 -2.54 11.81
N ALA A 244 5.18 -3.47 12.04
CA ALA A 244 4.44 -4.14 10.98
C ALA A 244 3.61 -3.17 10.14
N LEU A 245 2.96 -2.17 10.75
CA LEU A 245 2.22 -1.13 10.04
C LEU A 245 3.15 -0.31 9.15
N ALA A 246 4.29 0.13 9.70
CA ALA A 246 5.25 0.91 8.96
C ALA A 246 5.81 0.11 7.77
N VAL A 247 6.26 -1.13 8.02
CA VAL A 247 6.83 -2.01 6.99
C VAL A 247 5.81 -2.36 5.89
N ASN A 248 4.58 -2.72 6.25
CA ASN A 248 3.54 -2.95 5.25
C ASN A 248 3.21 -1.67 4.47
N SER A 249 3.30 -0.48 5.07
CA SER A 249 3.09 0.78 4.34
C SER A 249 4.12 0.91 3.22
N TYR A 250 5.41 0.67 3.49
CA TYR A 250 6.45 0.69 2.46
C TYR A 250 6.30 -0.43 1.42
N TRP A 251 5.79 -1.60 1.79
CA TRP A 251 5.55 -2.70 0.85
C TRP A 251 4.29 -2.53 0.00
N PHE A 252 3.28 -1.82 0.51
CA PHE A 252 2.03 -1.53 -0.19
C PHE A 252 1.66 -0.03 -0.15
N PRO A 253 2.49 0.87 -0.71
CA PRO A 253 2.32 2.32 -0.61
C PRO A 253 0.89 2.81 -0.90
N ASP A 254 0.37 2.46 -2.06
CA ASP A 254 -0.95 2.94 -2.54
C ASP A 254 -2.09 2.47 -1.62
N THR A 255 -1.98 1.26 -1.08
CA THR A 255 -2.95 0.70 -0.13
C THR A 255 -3.00 1.53 1.14
N TYR A 256 -1.85 1.78 1.76
CA TYR A 256 -1.80 2.46 3.05
C TYR A 256 -2.06 3.96 2.92
N ILE A 257 -1.71 4.61 1.80
CA ILE A 257 -2.14 5.98 1.49
C ILE A 257 -3.68 6.05 1.34
N THR A 258 -4.29 5.07 0.67
CA THR A 258 -5.75 5.00 0.52
C THR A 258 -6.44 4.79 1.87
N ILE A 259 -5.94 3.88 2.70
CA ILE A 259 -6.46 3.67 4.05
C ILE A 259 -6.28 4.93 4.90
N ALA A 260 -5.13 5.60 4.83
CA ALA A 260 -4.91 6.85 5.55
C ALA A 260 -5.89 7.95 5.11
N THR A 261 -6.21 8.03 3.81
CA THR A 261 -7.22 8.96 3.27
C THR A 261 -8.61 8.63 3.84
N PHE A 262 -8.97 7.35 3.90
CA PHE A 262 -10.22 6.91 4.53
C PHE A 262 -10.30 7.31 6.01
N MET A 263 -9.22 7.10 6.77
CA MET A 263 -9.18 7.45 8.20
C MET A 263 -9.27 8.97 8.41
N LYS A 264 -8.58 9.74 7.58
CA LYS A 264 -8.66 11.21 7.59
C LYS A 264 -10.07 11.71 7.29
N ASN A 265 -10.79 11.10 6.34
CA ASN A 265 -12.19 11.42 6.07
C ASN A 265 -13.12 11.11 7.26
N LYS A 266 -12.71 10.20 8.15
CA LYS A 266 -13.39 9.91 9.43
C LYS A 266 -12.89 10.78 10.60
N GLY A 267 -12.03 11.75 10.35
CA GLY A 267 -11.48 12.65 11.36
C GLY A 267 -10.36 12.04 12.21
N VAL A 268 -9.72 10.95 11.75
CA VAL A 268 -8.59 10.31 12.44
C VAL A 268 -7.32 10.54 11.64
N GLU A 269 -6.35 11.24 12.24
CA GLU A 269 -5.04 11.47 11.62
C GLU A 269 -4.20 10.18 11.63
N TRP A 270 -3.30 10.02 10.64
CA TRP A 270 -2.51 8.79 10.48
C TRP A 270 -1.70 8.41 11.72
N LYS A 271 -1.13 9.41 12.41
CA LYS A 271 -0.35 9.22 13.65
C LYS A 271 -1.19 8.68 14.82
N ASP A 272 -2.52 8.78 14.74
CA ASP A 272 -3.46 8.44 15.81
C ASP A 272 -4.25 7.14 15.51
N VAL A 273 -3.97 6.45 14.40
CA VAL A 273 -4.60 5.17 14.08
C VAL A 273 -4.11 4.05 15.00
N ASP A 274 -4.97 3.06 15.27
CA ASP A 274 -4.54 1.82 15.93
C ASP A 274 -3.88 0.88 14.90
N PRO A 275 -2.56 0.58 15.01
CA PRO A 275 -1.89 -0.29 14.06
C PRO A 275 -2.51 -1.69 13.96
N LYS A 276 -3.02 -2.24 15.07
CA LYS A 276 -3.62 -3.58 15.09
C LYS A 276 -4.94 -3.60 14.30
N GLU A 277 -5.72 -2.52 14.39
CA GLU A 277 -6.95 -2.36 13.61
C GLU A 277 -6.63 -2.25 12.11
N ILE A 278 -5.71 -1.35 11.75
CA ILE A 278 -5.36 -1.08 10.34
C ILE A 278 -4.72 -2.30 9.66
N LEU A 279 -3.88 -3.06 10.36
CA LEU A 279 -3.30 -4.30 9.85
C LEU A 279 -4.33 -5.45 9.76
N GLY A 280 -5.47 -5.32 10.44
CA GLY A 280 -6.49 -6.34 10.53
C GLY A 280 -7.26 -6.58 9.23
N ALA A 281 -8.06 -7.64 9.22
CA ALA A 281 -8.79 -8.10 8.03
C ALA A 281 -9.71 -7.04 7.42
N ASN A 282 -10.31 -6.16 8.24
CA ASN A 282 -11.28 -5.16 7.77
C ASN A 282 -10.65 -4.05 6.92
N TYR A 283 -9.33 -3.82 7.04
CA TYR A 283 -8.62 -2.77 6.34
C TYR A 283 -7.57 -3.32 5.38
N SER A 284 -6.77 -4.28 5.85
CA SER A 284 -5.59 -4.77 5.12
C SER A 284 -5.77 -6.10 4.42
N SER A 285 -6.87 -6.84 4.59
CA SER A 285 -7.13 -8.00 3.72
C SER A 285 -7.56 -7.56 2.32
N ALA A 286 -7.51 -8.44 1.33
CA ALA A 286 -8.00 -8.13 -0.02
C ALA A 286 -9.46 -7.68 -0.03
N ALA A 287 -10.34 -8.30 0.77
CA ALA A 287 -11.73 -7.89 0.86
C ALA A 287 -11.91 -6.58 1.63
N GLY A 288 -11.23 -6.45 2.77
CA GLY A 288 -11.24 -5.24 3.59
C GLY A 288 -10.76 -4.02 2.81
N TYR A 289 -9.59 -4.13 2.18
CA TYR A 289 -9.02 -3.05 1.38
C TYR A 289 -9.94 -2.64 0.24
N ARG A 290 -10.50 -3.59 -0.53
CA ARG A 290 -11.47 -3.26 -1.59
C ARG A 290 -12.68 -2.47 -1.07
N ASN A 291 -13.17 -2.82 0.12
CA ASN A 291 -14.27 -2.10 0.77
C ASN A 291 -13.85 -0.69 1.22
N ILE A 292 -12.62 -0.51 1.71
CA ILE A 292 -12.10 0.82 2.04
C ILE A 292 -11.91 1.67 0.79
N ALA A 293 -11.30 1.12 -0.26
CA ALA A 293 -11.02 1.81 -1.51
C ALA A 293 -12.30 2.30 -2.22
N SER A 294 -13.42 1.57 -2.12
CA SER A 294 -14.70 2.00 -2.70
C SER A 294 -15.34 3.20 -2.00
N GLN A 295 -14.89 3.52 -0.77
CA GLN A 295 -15.39 4.63 0.04
C GLN A 295 -14.50 5.87 -0.04
N VAL A 296 -13.34 5.77 -0.69
CA VAL A 296 -12.43 6.90 -0.90
C VAL A 296 -12.63 7.41 -2.32
N VAL A 297 -13.19 8.62 -2.45
CA VAL A 297 -13.13 9.34 -3.73
C VAL A 297 -11.69 9.82 -3.90
N GLN A 298 -10.93 9.11 -4.72
CA GLN A 298 -9.61 9.56 -5.15
C GLN A 298 -9.78 10.93 -5.84
N PRO A 299 -9.12 12.01 -5.38
CA PRO A 299 -8.98 13.20 -6.21
C PRO A 299 -8.38 12.75 -7.54
N THR A 300 -8.97 13.16 -8.65
CA THR A 300 -8.53 12.76 -9.99
C THR A 300 -7.06 13.11 -10.18
N GLN A 301 -6.20 12.09 -10.02
CA GLN A 301 -4.83 12.13 -10.51
C GLN A 301 -4.91 12.39 -12.01
N ARG A 302 -4.39 13.53 -12.44
CA ARG A 302 -4.31 13.91 -13.83
C ARG A 302 -3.40 12.92 -14.55
N HIS A 303 -4.01 12.08 -15.40
CA HIS A 303 -3.44 11.22 -16.44
C HIS A 303 -2.60 10.02 -15.95
N GLY A 304 -2.77 8.78 -16.42
CA GLY A 304 -3.37 8.30 -17.67
C GLY A 304 -4.14 6.98 -17.49
N GLY A 305 -5.05 6.74 -18.43
CA GLY A 305 -6.23 5.89 -18.22
C GLY A 305 -6.00 4.38 -18.19
N SER A 306 -6.99 3.70 -17.62
CA SER A 306 -7.47 2.44 -18.17
C SER A 306 -9.00 2.45 -18.13
N GLY A 307 -9.58 2.85 -19.26
CA GLY A 307 -10.98 2.60 -19.57
C GLY A 307 -11.22 1.12 -19.82
N GLY A 308 -12.50 0.75 -19.80
CA GLY A 308 -12.97 -0.62 -19.82
C GLY A 308 -12.73 -1.38 -21.12
N CYS A 309 -13.09 -2.66 -21.04
CA CYS A 309 -13.05 -3.70 -22.06
C CYS A 309 -13.38 -3.21 -23.49
N GLY A 310 -12.48 -3.51 -24.42
CA GLY A 310 -12.70 -3.40 -25.87
C GLY A 310 -11.54 -4.00 -26.65
N VAL A 311 -11.81 -5.05 -27.43
CA VAL A 311 -10.85 -5.77 -28.27
C VAL A 311 -10.47 -4.98 -29.53
N SER A 312 -9.17 -4.82 -29.83
CA SER A 312 -8.52 -5.02 -31.15
C SER A 312 -7.19 -4.25 -31.30
N ALA A 313 -6.14 -4.99 -31.68
CA ALA A 313 -4.95 -4.67 -32.49
C ALA A 313 -4.18 -3.34 -32.32
N GLY A 314 -2.86 -3.46 -32.08
CA GLY A 314 -1.86 -2.45 -32.47
C GLY A 314 -0.72 -2.23 -31.46
N GLN A 315 0.52 -2.51 -31.86
CA GLN A 315 1.77 -2.48 -31.06
C GLN A 315 2.25 -1.09 -30.63
N ALA A 316 2.74 -0.96 -29.38
CA ALA A 316 4.15 -0.71 -28.99
C ALA A 316 4.24 -0.42 -27.47
N PRO A 317 5.32 -0.82 -26.75
CA PRO A 317 5.31 -0.87 -25.29
C PRO A 317 5.77 0.45 -24.64
N VAL A 318 4.98 0.95 -23.69
CA VAL A 318 5.41 1.96 -22.73
C VAL A 318 5.81 1.23 -21.45
N ALA A 319 6.99 1.56 -20.92
CA ALA A 319 7.59 0.93 -19.75
C ALA A 319 6.66 1.01 -18.53
N GLN A 320 6.12 -0.14 -18.12
CA GLN A 320 5.42 -0.28 -16.85
C GLN A 320 6.42 -0.24 -15.71
N GLN A 321 6.19 0.69 -14.79
CA GLN A 321 6.75 0.67 -13.44
C GLN A 321 6.30 -0.64 -12.80
N LYS A 322 7.24 -1.58 -12.66
CA LYS A 322 6.98 -2.90 -12.08
C LYS A 322 6.59 -2.73 -10.61
N GLN A 323 5.30 -2.87 -10.29
CA GLN A 323 4.94 -3.44 -9.00
C GLN A 323 5.64 -4.81 -8.92
N GLY A 324 6.51 -4.97 -7.92
CA GLY A 324 7.31 -6.17 -7.73
C GLY A 324 6.40 -7.40 -7.68
N GLY A 325 6.46 -8.22 -8.73
CA GLY A 325 5.65 -9.42 -8.85
C GLY A 325 5.91 -10.42 -7.72
N CYS A 326 4.96 -11.33 -7.54
CA CYS A 326 5.07 -12.49 -6.66
C CYS A 326 6.16 -13.46 -7.17
N GLY A 327 7.42 -13.18 -6.87
CA GLY A 327 8.56 -14.04 -7.17
C GLY A 327 9.83 -13.28 -7.52
N ILE A 328 10.98 -13.93 -7.26
CA ILE A 328 12.30 -13.49 -7.70
C ILE A 328 12.82 -14.45 -8.77
#